data_AF-A0A9N9P3A7-F1
#
_entry.id   AF-A0A9N9P3A7-F1
#
_cell.length_a   1.000
_cell.length_b   1.000
_cell.length_c   1.000
_cell.angle_alpha   90.00
_cell.angle_beta   90.00
_cell.angle_gamma   90.00
#
_symmetry.space_group_name_H-M   'P 1'
#
loop_
_entity.id
_entity.type
_entity.pdbx_description
1 polymer ?
#
loop_
_entity_poly.entity_id
_entity_poly.type
_entity_poly.pdbx_seq_one_letter_code
_entity_poly.pdbx_strand_id
1 'polypeptide(L)'
;TGDPKGVMLTHKNLLHNVDLMQAEIGLNEDSVIAFWVPQFHDLGLIGGFLNTVRGACKSCVMSPLTFLQKPESWLQMITKYNATYTAAPNFAYELAARKCPEETIATLDLSSLRGAFNGAEPVRWSTLKSFAKKFGPAGFKLSMFKCLYGLAEHCAYTVGFRNLYDVPTVIDIDPVALRK
;
A
#
# COMPACT_ATOMS: atom_id res chain seq x y z
N THR A 1 2.70 25.24 -7.74
CA THR A 1 2.65 24.95 -6.29
C THR A 1 3.03 26.22 -5.55
N GLY A 2 2.39 26.51 -4.41
CA GLY A 2 2.80 27.60 -3.52
C GLY A 2 3.91 27.16 -2.56
N ASP A 3 4.18 27.95 -1.53
CA ASP A 3 5.23 27.65 -0.56
C ASP A 3 4.95 26.34 0.22
N PRO A 4 5.91 25.41 0.31
CA PRO A 4 5.75 24.18 1.08
C PRO A 4 5.42 24.47 2.55
N LYS A 5 4.44 23.75 3.09
CA LYS A 5 4.04 23.85 4.50
C LYS A 5 4.59 22.66 5.28
N GLY A 6 5.36 22.94 6.33
CA GLY A 6 5.83 21.92 7.27
C GLY A 6 4.75 21.55 8.27
N VAL A 7 4.25 20.32 8.22
CA VAL A 7 3.29 19.82 9.22
C VAL A 7 4.03 19.55 10.53
N MET A 8 3.55 20.14 11.62
CA MET A 8 4.10 19.95 12.95
C MET A 8 3.45 18.75 13.63
N LEU A 9 4.20 17.65 13.78
CA LEU A 9 3.73 16.42 14.42
C LEU A 9 4.45 16.19 15.75
N THR A 10 3.69 16.00 16.82
CA THR A 10 4.24 15.59 18.12
C THR A 10 4.44 14.07 18.17
N HIS A 11 5.29 13.58 19.08
CA HIS A 11 5.41 12.15 19.35
C HIS A 11 4.05 11.49 19.68
N LYS A 12 3.17 12.20 20.40
CA LYS A 12 1.83 11.70 20.73
C LYS A 12 0.97 11.51 19.47
N ASN A 13 1.08 12.42 18.48
CA ASN A 13 0.36 12.26 17.21
C ASN A 13 0.84 11.01 16.47
N LEU A 14 2.15 10.84 16.36
CA LEU A 14 2.76 9.69 15.68
C LEU A 14 2.37 8.37 16.35
N LEU A 15 2.55 8.26 17.67
CA LEU A 15 2.21 7.05 18.42
C LEU A 15 0.73 6.71 18.28
N HIS A 16 -0.16 7.69 18.38
CA HIS A 16 -1.59 7.47 18.22
C HIS A 16 -1.93 6.94 16.81
N ASN A 17 -1.37 7.54 15.76
CA ASN A 17 -1.65 7.13 14.38
C ASN A 17 -1.10 5.73 14.07
N VAL A 18 0.09 5.41 14.57
CA VAL A 18 0.68 4.08 14.41
C VAL A 18 -0.13 3.06 15.22
N ASP A 19 -0.53 3.35 16.47
CA ASP A 19 -1.36 2.45 17.27
C ASP A 19 -2.73 2.17 16.62
N LEU A 20 -3.33 3.19 15.99
CA LEU A 20 -4.54 3.02 15.19
C LEU A 20 -4.33 2.02 14.04
N MET A 21 -3.25 2.18 13.28
CA MET A 21 -2.90 1.24 12.21
C MET A 21 -2.60 -0.18 12.73
N GLN A 22 -1.92 -0.31 13.88
CA GLN A 22 -1.67 -1.61 14.51
C GLN A 22 -2.98 -2.30 14.91
N ALA A 23 -3.94 -1.57 15.47
CA ALA A 23 -5.24 -2.12 15.85
C ALA A 23 -6.04 -2.63 14.64
N GLU A 24 -5.92 -1.98 13.48
CA GLU A 24 -6.65 -2.37 12.28
C GLU A 24 -5.94 -3.43 11.43
N ILE A 25 -4.60 -3.40 11.37
CA ILE A 25 -3.80 -4.29 10.53
C ILE A 25 -3.31 -5.54 11.29
N GLY A 26 -3.12 -5.44 12.61
CA GLY A 26 -2.63 -6.55 13.42
C GLY A 26 -1.20 -6.99 13.06
N LEU A 27 -0.32 -6.04 12.77
CA LEU A 27 1.09 -6.32 12.49
C LEU A 27 1.79 -6.95 13.72
N ASN A 28 2.68 -7.91 13.48
CA ASN A 28 3.42 -8.61 14.53
C ASN A 28 4.80 -9.08 14.00
N GLU A 29 5.53 -9.85 14.81
CA GLU A 29 6.87 -10.36 14.51
C GLU A 29 6.97 -11.31 13.30
N ASP A 30 5.85 -11.92 12.91
CA ASP A 30 5.74 -12.73 11.69
C ASP A 30 5.44 -11.89 10.44
N SER A 31 5.09 -10.61 10.61
CA SER A 31 4.83 -9.71 9.49
C SER A 31 6.12 -9.31 8.78
N VAL A 32 6.06 -9.30 7.45
CA VAL A 32 7.13 -8.85 6.57
C VAL A 32 6.58 -7.78 5.63
N ILE A 33 7.05 -6.54 5.77
CA ILE A 33 6.56 -5.39 4.99
C ILE A 33 7.53 -5.10 3.84
N ALA A 34 7.05 -5.23 2.60
CA ALA A 34 7.78 -4.89 1.39
C ALA A 34 7.35 -3.51 0.90
N PHE A 35 8.26 -2.55 0.75
CA PHE A 35 7.90 -1.25 0.18
C PHE A 35 9.10 -0.53 -0.45
N TRP A 36 8.80 0.41 -1.34
CA TRP A 36 9.79 1.29 -1.97
C TRP A 36 9.41 2.77 -1.81
N VAL A 37 8.23 3.04 -1.24
CA VAL A 37 7.71 4.40 -1.03
C VAL A 37 8.73 5.21 -0.22
N PRO A 38 9.07 6.44 -0.65
CA PRO A 38 10.13 7.19 0.01
C PRO A 38 9.83 7.50 1.48
N GLN A 39 10.87 7.45 2.33
CA GLN A 39 10.76 7.78 3.76
C GLN A 39 10.66 9.28 4.02
N PHE A 40 10.73 10.13 2.99
CA PHE A 40 10.36 11.54 3.08
C PHE A 40 8.87 11.78 2.79
N HIS A 41 8.10 10.74 2.45
CA HIS A 41 6.65 10.76 2.35
C HIS A 41 6.05 10.10 3.59
N ASP A 42 4.91 10.60 4.08
CA ASP A 42 4.22 10.07 5.27
C ASP A 42 3.91 8.56 5.18
N LEU A 43 3.41 8.07 4.05
CA LEU A 43 3.17 6.65 3.77
C LEU A 43 4.43 5.79 3.92
N GLY A 44 5.60 6.27 3.47
CA GLY A 44 6.85 5.52 3.60
C GLY A 44 7.43 5.57 5.01
N LEU A 45 7.42 6.75 5.64
CA LEU A 45 7.96 6.94 6.98
C LEU A 45 7.06 6.35 8.07
N ILE A 46 5.81 6.80 8.13
CA ILE A 46 4.88 6.46 9.21
C ILE A 46 4.19 5.14 8.85
N GLY A 47 3.61 5.04 7.65
CA GLY A 47 2.88 3.84 7.20
C GLY A 47 3.78 2.61 7.04
N GLY A 48 5.01 2.79 6.55
CA GLY A 48 6.00 1.71 6.40
C GLY A 48 6.90 1.57 7.63
N PHE A 49 7.82 2.51 7.81
CA PHE A 49 8.94 2.36 8.75
C PHE A 49 8.50 2.35 10.24
N LEU A 50 7.74 3.35 10.69
CA LEU A 50 7.31 3.41 12.10
C LEU A 50 6.37 2.26 12.47
N ASN A 51 5.47 1.85 11.57
CA ASN A 51 4.63 0.67 11.77
C ASN A 51 5.44 -0.63 11.83
N THR A 52 6.52 -0.75 11.04
CA THR A 52 7.45 -1.90 11.13
C THR A 52 8.07 -1.96 12.53
N VAL A 53 8.60 -0.84 13.03
CA VAL A 53 9.21 -0.77 14.36
C VAL A 53 8.18 -1.06 15.45
N ARG A 54 6.98 -0.46 15.36
CA ARG A 54 5.94 -0.64 16.37
C ARG A 54 5.43 -2.08 16.46
N GLY A 55 5.28 -2.76 15.33
CA GLY A 55 4.82 -4.15 15.25
C GLY A 55 5.92 -5.20 15.41
N ALA A 56 7.18 -4.79 15.68
CA ALA A 56 8.35 -5.68 15.69
C ALA A 56 8.51 -6.51 14.39
N CYS A 57 8.09 -5.95 13.27
CA CYS A 57 8.05 -6.63 11.98
C CYS A 57 9.44 -6.64 11.32
N LYS A 58 9.56 -7.45 10.26
CA LYS A 58 10.67 -7.33 9.30
C LYS A 58 10.25 -6.39 8.17
N SER A 59 11.20 -5.62 7.62
CA SER A 59 10.97 -4.82 6.42
C SER A 59 11.99 -5.15 5.34
N CYS A 60 11.53 -5.29 4.10
CA CYS A 60 12.38 -5.31 2.91
C CYS A 60 12.09 -4.07 2.07
N VAL A 61 13.14 -3.28 1.81
CA VAL A 61 13.01 -1.94 1.23
C VAL A 61 13.91 -1.81 0.02
N MET A 62 13.43 -1.11 -1.00
CA MET A 62 14.25 -0.71 -2.16
C MET A 62 14.08 0.77 -2.47
N SER A 63 14.98 1.31 -3.30
CA SER A 63 14.89 2.70 -3.74
C SER A 63 13.65 2.94 -4.62
N PRO A 64 12.96 4.09 -4.49
CA PRO A 64 11.92 4.50 -5.42
C PRO A 64 12.40 4.52 -6.87
N LEU A 65 13.66 4.89 -7.11
CA LEU A 65 14.26 4.89 -8.45
C LEU A 65 14.37 3.47 -9.01
N THR A 66 14.71 2.49 -8.17
CA THR A 66 14.75 1.08 -8.58
C THR A 66 13.37 0.61 -9.02
N PHE A 67 12.32 0.93 -8.25
CA PHE A 67 10.94 0.62 -8.63
C PHE A 67 10.54 1.29 -9.95
N LEU A 68 10.82 2.59 -10.12
CA LEU A 68 10.47 3.33 -11.34
C LEU A 68 11.16 2.78 -12.58
N GLN A 69 12.42 2.33 -12.45
CA GLN A 69 13.17 1.72 -13.54
C GLN A 69 12.71 0.30 -13.86
N LYS A 70 12.42 -0.51 -12.84
CA LYS A 70 12.06 -1.92 -12.95
C LYS A 70 10.92 -2.28 -11.99
N PRO A 71 9.66 -1.97 -12.33
CA PRO A 71 8.52 -2.17 -11.44
C PRO A 71 8.34 -3.61 -10.96
N GLU A 72 8.76 -4.59 -11.77
CA GLU A 72 8.74 -6.01 -11.44
C GLU A 72 9.65 -6.37 -10.25
N SER A 73 10.70 -5.57 -9.98
CA SER A 73 11.59 -5.79 -8.85
C SER A 73 10.86 -5.73 -7.50
N TRP A 74 9.82 -4.90 -7.39
CA TRP A 74 8.98 -4.83 -6.20
C TRP A 74 8.24 -6.15 -5.94
N LEU A 75 7.70 -6.76 -7.00
CA LEU A 75 6.99 -8.03 -6.91
C LEU A 75 7.95 -9.20 -6.66
N GLN A 76 9.13 -9.16 -7.27
CA GLN A 76 10.21 -10.10 -6.99
C GLN A 76 10.69 -10.01 -5.54
N MET A 77 10.75 -8.80 -4.97
CA MET A 77 11.07 -8.61 -3.55
C MET A 77 10.00 -9.22 -2.65
N ILE A 78 8.72 -9.04 -2.97
CA ILE A 78 7.61 -9.69 -2.25
C ILE A 78 7.76 -11.21 -2.29
N THR A 79 8.00 -11.78 -3.47
CA THR A 79 8.21 -13.23 -3.65
C THR A 79 9.42 -13.72 -2.85
N LYS A 80 10.57 -13.07 -3.01
CA LYS A 80 11.85 -13.49 -2.40
C LYS A 80 11.80 -13.52 -0.87
N TYR A 81 11.11 -12.55 -0.26
CA TYR A 81 11.07 -12.41 1.19
C TYR A 81 9.76 -12.88 1.81
N ASN A 82 8.86 -13.49 1.02
CA ASN A 82 7.51 -13.88 1.43
C ASN A 82 6.80 -12.72 2.16
N ALA A 83 6.84 -11.53 1.56
CA ALA A 83 6.29 -10.34 2.19
C ALA A 83 4.78 -10.51 2.42
N THR A 84 4.35 -10.24 3.65
CA THR A 84 2.94 -10.37 4.04
C THR A 84 2.16 -9.09 3.79
N TYR A 85 2.82 -7.94 3.76
CA TYR A 85 2.19 -6.65 3.49
C TYR A 85 3.02 -5.80 2.53
N THR A 86 2.33 -4.98 1.74
CA THR A 86 2.96 -3.94 0.91
C THR A 86 2.07 -2.70 0.85
N ALA A 87 2.67 -1.54 0.57
CA ALA A 87 1.93 -0.29 0.37
C ALA A 87 2.50 0.51 -0.80
N ALA A 88 1.63 1.10 -1.61
CA ALA A 88 2.01 1.98 -2.71
C ALA A 88 0.84 2.88 -3.15
N PRO A 89 1.10 3.99 -3.85
CA PRO A 89 0.05 4.75 -4.52
C PRO A 89 -0.55 4.02 -5.72
N ASN A 90 -1.72 4.46 -6.18
CA ASN A 90 -2.47 3.77 -7.24
C ASN A 90 -1.65 3.61 -8.55
N PHE A 91 -0.89 4.63 -8.95
CA PHE A 91 -0.06 4.63 -10.15
C PHE A 91 0.97 3.50 -10.15
N ALA A 92 1.42 3.07 -8.97
CA ALA A 92 2.45 2.05 -8.87
C ALA A 92 1.92 0.68 -9.27
N TYR A 93 0.69 0.37 -8.85
CA TYR A 93 -0.03 -0.82 -9.29
C TYR A 93 -0.27 -0.77 -10.80
N GLU A 94 -0.67 0.39 -11.36
CA GLU A 94 -0.82 0.55 -12.80
C GLU A 94 0.49 0.33 -13.56
N LEU A 95 1.58 0.93 -13.05
CA LEU A 95 2.90 0.84 -13.66
C LEU A 95 3.42 -0.60 -13.65
N ALA A 96 3.30 -1.29 -12.52
CA ALA A 96 3.69 -2.70 -12.40
C ALA A 96 2.86 -3.60 -13.32
N ALA A 97 1.54 -3.45 -13.34
CA ALA A 97 0.67 -4.24 -14.23
C ALA A 97 0.98 -4.01 -15.72
N ARG A 98 1.37 -2.78 -16.08
CA ARG A 98 1.69 -2.40 -17.46
C ARG A 98 3.09 -2.84 -17.91
N LYS A 99 4.07 -2.82 -17.00
CA LYS A 99 5.49 -2.99 -17.34
C LYS A 99 6.04 -4.38 -17.03
N CYS A 100 5.43 -5.12 -16.11
CA CYS A 100 5.91 -6.45 -15.75
C CYS A 100 5.72 -7.45 -16.91
N PRO A 101 6.80 -8.06 -17.43
CA PRO A 101 6.70 -9.07 -18.49
C PRO A 101 5.99 -10.35 -18.02
N GLU A 102 5.36 -11.08 -18.93
CA GLU A 102 4.63 -12.33 -18.60
C GLU A 102 5.58 -13.42 -18.09
N GLU A 103 6.78 -13.50 -18.65
CA GLU A 103 7.82 -14.43 -18.23
C GLU A 103 8.25 -14.18 -16.78
N THR A 104 8.31 -12.91 -16.36
CA THR A 104 8.59 -12.58 -14.97
C THR A 104 7.42 -12.98 -14.09
N ILE A 105 6.18 -12.74 -14.51
CA ILE A 105 4.97 -13.09 -13.74
C ILE A 105 4.91 -14.58 -13.45
N ALA A 106 5.31 -15.43 -14.39
CA ALA A 106 5.36 -16.87 -14.20
C ALA A 106 6.35 -17.33 -13.11
N THR A 107 7.27 -16.45 -12.68
CA THR A 107 8.24 -16.74 -11.60
C THR A 107 7.83 -16.16 -10.24
N LEU A 108 6.73 -15.40 -10.18
CA LEU A 108 6.30 -14.73 -8.96
C LEU A 108 5.39 -15.63 -8.12
N ASP A 109 5.51 -15.49 -6.80
CA ASP A 109 4.55 -15.98 -5.82
C ASP A 109 4.17 -14.85 -4.86
N LEU A 110 2.95 -14.35 -5.03
CA LEU A 110 2.35 -13.28 -4.25
C LEU A 110 1.32 -13.81 -3.23
N SER A 111 1.21 -15.12 -3.07
CA SER A 111 0.23 -15.75 -2.17
C SER A 111 0.49 -15.48 -0.69
N SER A 112 1.71 -15.07 -0.33
CA SER A 112 2.11 -14.64 1.02
C SER A 112 1.45 -13.33 1.46
N LEU A 113 0.99 -12.50 0.51
CA LEU A 113 0.36 -11.22 0.82
C LEU A 113 -0.98 -11.41 1.55
N ARG A 114 -1.05 -10.84 2.74
CA ARG A 114 -2.26 -10.67 3.54
C ARG A 114 -2.91 -9.30 3.28
N GLY A 115 -2.13 -8.30 2.84
CA GLY A 115 -2.64 -6.98 2.49
C GLY A 115 -1.74 -6.19 1.53
N ALA A 116 -2.35 -5.59 0.52
CA ALA A 116 -1.74 -4.65 -0.42
C ALA A 116 -2.43 -3.29 -0.32
N PHE A 117 -1.82 -2.37 0.41
CA PHE A 117 -2.39 -1.06 0.70
C PHE A 117 -2.26 -0.10 -0.50
N ASN A 118 -3.37 0.55 -0.87
CA ASN A 118 -3.43 1.52 -1.96
C ASN A 118 -4.05 2.84 -1.45
N GLY A 119 -3.29 3.93 -1.52
CA GLY A 119 -3.67 5.24 -0.99
C GLY A 119 -2.73 6.35 -1.47
N ALA A 120 -2.69 7.49 -0.76
CA ALA A 120 -1.94 8.71 -1.11
C ALA A 120 -2.38 9.44 -2.40
N GLU A 121 -3.26 8.83 -3.20
CA GLU A 121 -3.89 9.44 -4.38
C GLU A 121 -5.25 8.76 -4.66
N PRO A 122 -6.07 9.27 -5.61
CA PRO A 122 -7.33 8.64 -5.96
C PRO A 122 -7.15 7.16 -6.36
N VAL A 123 -7.75 6.26 -5.57
CA VAL A 123 -7.78 4.82 -5.86
C VAL A 123 -8.76 4.55 -6.98
N ARG A 124 -8.32 3.85 -8.04
CA ARG A 124 -9.16 3.57 -9.21
C ARG A 124 -9.56 2.11 -9.27
N TRP A 125 -10.86 1.85 -9.41
CA TRP A 125 -11.39 0.49 -9.53
C TRP A 125 -10.81 -0.28 -10.73
N SER A 126 -10.59 0.40 -11.85
CA SER A 126 -9.97 -0.18 -13.04
C SER A 126 -8.56 -0.70 -12.75
N THR A 127 -7.77 0.02 -11.95
CA THR A 127 -6.42 -0.38 -11.53
C THR A 127 -6.47 -1.65 -10.70
N LEU A 128 -7.32 -1.69 -9.67
CA LEU A 128 -7.44 -2.86 -8.79
C LEU A 128 -7.80 -4.12 -9.60
N LYS A 129 -8.80 -4.02 -10.48
CA LYS A 129 -9.23 -5.13 -11.34
C LYS A 129 -8.13 -5.57 -12.31
N SER A 130 -7.46 -4.62 -12.96
CA SER A 130 -6.42 -4.93 -13.96
C SER A 130 -5.21 -5.59 -13.31
N PHE A 131 -4.79 -5.08 -12.15
CA PHE A 131 -3.69 -5.66 -11.38
C PHE A 131 -4.04 -7.07 -10.90
N ALA A 132 -5.20 -7.26 -10.28
CA ALA A 132 -5.62 -8.58 -9.81
C ALA A 132 -5.78 -9.60 -10.94
N LYS A 133 -6.27 -9.17 -12.11
CA LYS A 133 -6.33 -10.04 -13.30
C LYS A 133 -4.94 -10.43 -13.80
N LYS A 134 -4.04 -9.45 -13.92
CA LYS A 134 -2.67 -9.63 -14.46
C LYS A 134 -1.82 -10.54 -13.58
N PHE A 135 -1.88 -10.35 -12.25
CA PHE A 135 -1.07 -11.10 -11.29
C PHE A 135 -1.82 -12.24 -10.59
N GLY A 136 -3.05 -12.54 -11.03
CA GLY A 136 -3.81 -13.70 -10.57
C GLY A 136 -3.06 -15.03 -10.70
N PRO A 137 -2.36 -15.31 -11.81
CA PRO A 137 -1.53 -16.52 -11.95
C PRO A 137 -0.40 -16.62 -10.90
N ALA A 138 0.09 -15.48 -10.40
CA ALA A 138 1.08 -15.41 -9.33
C ALA A 138 0.44 -15.44 -7.91
N GLY A 139 -0.85 -15.75 -7.80
CA GLY A 139 -1.54 -15.89 -6.52
C GLY A 139 -2.16 -14.61 -5.95
N PHE A 140 -2.05 -13.46 -6.64
CA PHE A 140 -2.65 -12.22 -6.16
C PHE A 140 -4.17 -12.24 -6.29
N LYS A 141 -4.88 -11.86 -5.23
CA LYS A 141 -6.36 -11.81 -5.19
C LYS A 141 -6.82 -10.37 -5.00
N LEU A 142 -7.95 -10.01 -5.63
CA LEU A 142 -8.56 -8.69 -5.46
C LEU A 142 -8.87 -8.37 -3.98
N SER A 143 -9.18 -9.38 -3.18
CA SER A 143 -9.41 -9.26 -1.72
C SER A 143 -8.17 -8.83 -0.92
N MET A 144 -6.97 -8.98 -1.47
CA MET A 144 -5.73 -8.52 -0.83
C MET A 144 -5.62 -7.00 -0.84
N PHE A 145 -6.31 -6.30 -1.76
CA PHE A 145 -6.27 -4.85 -1.78
C PHE A 145 -6.94 -4.23 -0.55
N LYS A 146 -6.26 -3.24 0.02
CA LYS A 146 -6.73 -2.43 1.16
C LYS A 146 -6.63 -0.96 0.80
N CYS A 147 -7.76 -0.37 0.44
CA CYS A 147 -7.82 1.04 0.07
C CYS A 147 -7.83 1.91 1.33
N LEU A 148 -7.03 2.98 1.34
CA LEU A 148 -6.93 3.88 2.48
C LEU A 148 -6.83 5.34 2.03
N TYR A 149 -7.28 6.21 2.92
CA TYR A 149 -7.18 7.66 2.83
C TYR A 149 -6.36 8.21 4.00
N GLY A 150 -5.60 9.25 3.69
CA GLY A 150 -4.56 9.75 4.55
C GLY A 150 -4.05 11.11 4.10
N LEU A 151 -3.51 11.88 5.03
CA LEU A 151 -2.87 13.17 4.80
C LEU A 151 -1.85 13.46 5.89
N ALA A 152 -0.83 14.26 5.56
CA ALA A 152 0.26 14.60 6.47
C ALA A 152 -0.24 15.32 7.73
N GLU A 153 -1.25 16.18 7.61
CA GLU A 153 -1.90 16.89 8.72
C GLU A 153 -2.57 15.95 9.74
N HIS A 154 -2.80 14.70 9.35
CA HIS A 154 -3.28 13.62 10.22
C HIS A 154 -2.24 12.50 10.37
N CYS A 155 -0.96 12.88 10.36
CA CYS A 155 0.20 11.99 10.33
C CYS A 155 0.34 11.20 9.03
N ALA A 156 -0.51 10.21 8.80
CA ALA A 156 -0.50 9.40 7.59
C ALA A 156 -1.85 8.74 7.33
N TYR A 157 -2.40 8.00 8.30
CA TYR A 157 -3.64 7.23 8.11
C TYR A 157 -4.84 7.94 8.75
N THR A 158 -5.95 8.07 8.03
CA THR A 158 -7.20 8.64 8.56
C THR A 158 -8.32 7.63 8.59
N VAL A 159 -8.55 6.93 7.48
CA VAL A 159 -9.62 5.94 7.33
C VAL A 159 -9.32 5.02 6.15
N GLY A 160 -9.87 3.81 6.14
CA GLY A 160 -9.65 2.87 5.07
C GLY A 160 -10.61 1.69 5.10
N PHE A 161 -10.06 0.52 4.83
CA PHE A 161 -10.76 -0.76 4.79
C PHE A 161 -11.44 -1.06 6.14
N ARG A 162 -12.60 -1.74 6.10
CA ARG A 162 -13.36 -2.11 7.30
C ARG A 162 -12.74 -3.28 8.06
N ASN A 163 -12.20 -4.26 7.33
CA ASN A 163 -11.50 -5.43 7.84
C ASN A 163 -10.48 -5.93 6.79
N LEU A 164 -9.40 -6.56 7.25
CA LEU A 164 -8.38 -7.17 6.39
C LEU A 164 -8.89 -8.33 5.53
N TYR A 165 -10.05 -8.91 5.84
CA TYR A 165 -10.62 -10.00 5.05
C TYR A 165 -11.65 -9.54 4.01
N ASP A 166 -12.06 -8.27 4.05
CA ASP A 166 -13.07 -7.75 3.13
C ASP A 166 -12.48 -7.46 1.75
N VAL A 167 -13.31 -7.66 0.72
CA VAL A 167 -12.99 -7.25 -0.66
C VAL A 167 -13.31 -5.77 -0.82
N PRO A 168 -12.51 -4.98 -1.57
CA PRO A 168 -12.86 -3.60 -1.89
C PRO A 168 -14.26 -3.50 -2.48
N THR A 169 -15.08 -2.61 -1.91
CA THR A 169 -16.44 -2.33 -2.40
C THR A 169 -16.41 -1.03 -3.20
N VAL A 170 -17.16 -0.99 -4.30
CA VAL A 170 -17.35 0.21 -5.12
C VAL A 170 -18.80 0.62 -5.03
N ILE A 171 -19.02 1.90 -4.78
CA ILE A 171 -20.33 2.53 -4.83
C ILE A 171 -20.29 3.49 -6.00
N ASP A 172 -21.08 3.21 -7.03
CA ASP A 172 -21.31 4.16 -8.11
C ASP A 172 -22.28 5.22 -7.63
N ILE A 173 -21.83 6.47 -7.68
CA ILE A 173 -22.60 7.59 -7.16
C ILE A 173 -22.89 8.57 -8.29
N ASP A 174 -24.17 8.90 -8.47
CA ASP A 174 -24.59 9.94 -9.42
C ASP A 174 -24.19 11.33 -8.88
N PRO A 175 -23.22 12.03 -9.53
CA PRO A 175 -22.76 13.32 -9.07
C PRO A 175 -23.82 14.43 -9.19
N VAL A 176 -24.86 14.24 -10.00
CA VAL A 176 -25.98 15.18 -10.13
C VAL A 176 -26.95 15.02 -8.97
N ALA A 177 -27.25 13.77 -8.59
CA ALA A 177 -28.12 13.47 -7.45
C ALA A 177 -27.53 13.94 -6.10
N LEU A 178 -26.20 14.01 -5.99
CA LEU A 178 -25.49 14.38 -4.75
C LEU A 178 -25.45 15.88 -4.43
N ARG A 179 -25.86 16.73 -5.37
CA ARG A 179 -25.84 18.19 -5.22
C ARG A 179 -27.14 18.76 -4.63
N LYS A 180 -28.10 17.90 -4.27
CA LYS A 180 -29.34 18.25 -3.59
C LYS A 180 -29.22 17.99 -2.10
#